data_AF-A0A968QDC7-F1
#
_entry.id   AF-A0A968QDC7-F1
#
_cell.length_a   1.000
_cell.length_b   1.000
_cell.length_c   1.000
_cell.angle_alpha   90.00
_cell.angle_beta   90.00
_cell.angle_gamma   90.00
#
_symmetry.space_group_name_H-M   'P 1'
#
loop_
_entity.id
_entity.type
_entity.pdbx_description
1 polymer ?
#
loop_
_entity_poly.entity_id
_entity_poly.type
_entity_poly.pdbx_seq_one_letter_code
_entity_poly.pdbx_strand_id
1 'polypeptide(L)'
;MKVFSYGFTSLYAASKEYYPLRLLGDWLYGIGSFLPDRLLKVTVPDTVSTYNTQFLAGDTDYEIPAGFIASCIYSWSWVGVTVFSFAYGWLGRYLQTIIYRHLYKMFWFPFLYAAVAQAWCDFFASGDPRIFLQANFCVLISLFLLLVFCMKISTNKNWSSKAFEAKP
;
A
#
# COMPACT_ATOMS: atom_id res chain seq x y z
N MET A 1 5.38 -19.92 12.21
CA MET A 1 4.20 -19.70 13.08
C MET A 1 4.37 -18.54 14.09
N LYS A 2 5.26 -17.55 13.85
CA LYS A 2 5.42 -16.36 14.73
C LYS A 2 4.79 -15.07 14.17
N VAL A 3 4.61 -14.97 12.85
CA VAL A 3 4.11 -13.75 12.17
C VAL A 3 2.67 -13.37 12.57
N PHE A 4 1.80 -14.35 12.86
CA PHE A 4 0.42 -14.09 13.31
C PHE A 4 0.31 -13.64 14.78
N SER A 5 1.32 -13.91 15.62
CA SER A 5 1.33 -13.48 17.03
C SER A 5 1.49 -11.97 17.19
N TYR A 6 2.24 -11.35 16.26
CA TYR A 6 2.65 -9.95 16.41
C TYR A 6 1.50 -8.97 16.20
N GLY A 7 0.50 -9.28 15.38
CA GLY A 7 -0.64 -8.38 15.17
C GLY A 7 -1.44 -8.11 16.45
N PHE A 8 -1.65 -9.14 17.28
CA PHE A 8 -2.38 -8.99 18.55
C PHE A 8 -1.54 -8.25 19.62
N THR A 9 -0.25 -8.58 19.73
CA THR A 9 0.64 -7.86 20.66
C THR A 9 0.80 -6.40 20.27
N SER A 10 0.93 -6.12 18.98
CA SER A 10 1.02 -4.75 18.44
C SER A 10 -0.26 -3.95 18.71
N LEU A 11 -1.44 -4.58 18.57
CA LEU A 11 -2.71 -3.96 18.92
C LEU A 11 -2.81 -3.63 20.41
N TYR A 12 -2.36 -4.54 21.27
CA TYR A 12 -2.34 -4.31 22.72
C TYR A 12 -1.44 -3.13 23.08
N ALA A 13 -0.23 -3.07 22.52
CA ALA A 13 0.69 -1.95 22.71
C ALA A 13 0.08 -0.62 22.21
N ALA A 14 -0.44 -0.61 20.98
CA ALA A 14 -1.07 0.57 20.38
C ALA A 14 -2.33 1.07 21.14
N SER A 15 -2.95 0.21 21.95
CA SER A 15 -4.12 0.58 22.75
C SER A 15 -3.78 1.09 24.15
N LYS A 16 -2.60 0.72 24.68
CA LYS A 16 -2.18 1.05 26.05
C LYS A 16 -1.19 2.19 26.14
N GLU A 17 -0.31 2.32 25.15
CA GLU A 17 0.74 3.33 25.16
C GLU A 17 0.23 4.70 24.72
N TYR A 18 0.89 5.75 25.19
CA TYR A 18 0.64 7.12 24.74
C TYR A 18 1.65 7.49 23.65
N TYR A 19 1.16 7.83 22.46
CA TYR A 19 1.97 8.17 21.30
C TYR A 19 1.41 9.39 20.56
N PRO A 20 2.28 10.16 19.89
CA PRO A 20 1.83 11.19 18.96
C PRO A 20 1.17 10.55 17.72
N LEU A 21 0.05 11.12 17.27
CA LEU A 21 -0.63 10.67 16.07
C LEU A 21 0.22 10.98 14.83
N ARG A 22 0.35 10.00 13.94
CA ARG A 22 1.23 10.10 12.76
C ARG A 22 0.53 10.61 11.51
N LEU A 23 -0.81 10.70 11.51
CA LEU A 23 -1.65 11.32 10.47
C LEU A 23 -1.20 10.99 9.04
N LEU A 24 -1.05 9.70 8.71
CA LEU A 24 -0.64 9.21 7.37
C LEU A 24 0.78 9.59 6.90
N GLY A 25 1.61 10.21 7.75
CA GLY A 25 2.99 10.56 7.41
C GLY A 25 3.82 9.37 6.94
N ASP A 26 3.50 8.15 7.40
CA ASP A 26 4.17 6.92 7.02
C ASP A 26 4.10 6.60 5.52
N TRP A 27 3.09 7.08 4.80
CA TRP A 27 3.06 6.95 3.34
C TRP A 27 4.10 7.83 2.66
N LEU A 28 4.32 9.04 3.19
CA LEU A 28 5.36 9.94 2.69
C LEU A 28 6.75 9.38 3.00
N TYR A 29 6.94 8.83 4.20
CA TYR A 29 8.19 8.18 4.59
C TYR A 29 8.45 6.91 3.75
N GLY A 30 7.40 6.14 3.47
CA GLY A 30 7.49 4.98 2.58
C GLY A 30 7.93 5.35 1.16
N ILE A 31 7.37 6.43 0.58
CA ILE A 31 7.82 6.93 -0.74
C ILE A 31 9.26 7.45 -0.66
N GLY A 32 9.59 8.21 0.40
CA GLY A 32 10.94 8.71 0.64
C GLY A 32 11.99 7.60 0.76
N SER A 33 11.60 6.43 1.26
CA SER A 33 12.50 5.28 1.43
C SER A 33 13.06 4.69 0.14
N PHE A 34 12.51 5.03 -1.03
CA PHE A 34 13.09 4.64 -2.32
C PHE A 34 14.34 5.45 -2.67
N LEU A 35 14.53 6.61 -2.04
CA LEU A 35 15.75 7.39 -2.16
C LEU A 35 16.76 6.87 -1.14
N PRO A 36 17.95 6.42 -1.57
CA PRO A 36 18.96 5.95 -0.64
C PRO A 36 19.49 7.12 0.20
N ASP A 37 19.62 6.91 1.51
CA ASP A 37 20.08 7.92 2.48
C ASP A 37 21.41 8.56 2.09
N ARG A 38 22.27 7.79 1.40
CA ARG A 38 23.57 8.24 0.89
C ARG A 38 23.47 9.39 -0.11
N LEU A 39 22.36 9.50 -0.85
CA LEU A 39 22.14 10.58 -1.82
C LEU A 39 21.61 11.84 -1.16
N LEU A 40 20.78 11.72 -0.12
CA LEU A 40 20.09 12.87 0.48
C LEU A 40 20.79 13.43 1.72
N LYS A 41 21.68 12.69 2.40
CA LYS A 41 22.24 13.05 3.72
C LYS A 41 21.15 13.44 4.75
N VAL A 42 19.90 13.06 4.49
CA VAL A 42 18.75 13.25 5.36
C VAL A 42 18.36 11.87 5.85
N THR A 43 18.21 11.71 7.16
CA THR A 43 17.70 10.49 7.77
C THR A 43 16.20 10.42 7.52
N VAL A 44 15.73 9.41 6.77
CA VAL A 44 14.30 9.16 6.61
C VAL A 44 13.70 8.87 7.99
N PRO A 45 12.57 9.51 8.37
CA PRO A 45 11.95 9.28 9.67
C PRO A 45 11.56 7.81 9.87
N ASP A 46 11.68 7.35 11.12
CA ASP A 46 11.28 6.02 11.55
C ASP A 46 9.82 5.73 11.20
N THR A 47 9.52 4.49 10.86
CA THR A 47 8.19 4.04 10.39
C THR A 47 7.32 3.50 11.52
N VAL A 48 6.04 3.21 11.24
CA VAL A 48 5.14 2.56 12.21
C VAL A 48 5.74 1.28 12.78
N SER A 49 6.43 0.47 11.96
CA SER A 49 7.04 -0.77 12.45
C SER A 49 8.15 -0.52 13.46
N THR A 50 8.97 0.52 13.27
CA THR A 50 10.03 0.91 14.20
C THR A 50 9.46 1.35 15.55
N TYR A 51 8.39 2.16 15.53
CA TYR A 51 7.68 2.58 16.75
C TYR A 51 7.05 1.39 17.46
N ASN A 52 6.43 0.50 16.70
CA ASN A 52 5.82 -0.70 17.26
C ASN A 52 6.85 -1.62 17.92
N THR A 53 8.05 -1.79 17.33
CA THR A 53 9.15 -2.50 18.02
C THR A 53 9.51 -1.79 19.32
N GLN A 54 9.67 -0.47 19.30
CA GLN A 54 10.07 0.29 20.49
C GLN A 54 9.09 0.08 21.65
N PHE A 55 7.78 0.09 21.39
CA PHE A 55 6.76 -0.15 22.41
C PHE A 55 6.65 -1.61 22.86
N LEU A 56 7.03 -2.57 22.01
CA LEU A 56 6.95 -4.01 22.33
C LEU A 56 8.21 -4.56 23.00
N ALA A 57 9.38 -4.13 22.56
CA ALA A 57 10.67 -4.70 22.93
C ALA A 57 11.59 -3.71 23.67
N GLY A 58 11.26 -2.42 23.69
CA GLY A 58 12.10 -1.38 24.29
C GLY A 58 13.37 -1.06 23.50
N ASP A 59 13.50 -1.59 22.28
CA ASP A 59 14.67 -1.45 21.41
C ASP A 59 14.23 -1.32 19.95
N THR A 60 15.12 -0.83 19.08
CA THR A 60 14.92 -0.59 17.65
C THR A 60 15.88 -1.38 16.76
N ASP A 61 16.67 -2.30 17.34
CA ASP A 61 17.62 -3.16 16.61
C ASP A 61 16.97 -4.06 15.54
N TYR A 62 15.66 -4.28 15.61
CA TYR A 62 14.89 -5.02 14.61
C TYR A 62 13.49 -4.41 14.41
N GLU A 63 12.84 -4.71 13.28
CA GLU A 63 11.53 -4.16 12.95
C GLU A 63 10.43 -5.23 13.11
N ILE A 64 9.46 -4.97 14.00
CA ILE A 64 8.26 -5.79 14.18
C ILE A 64 7.09 -5.10 13.45
N PRO A 65 6.56 -5.69 12.37
CA PRO A 65 5.42 -5.12 11.67
C PRO A 65 4.21 -5.01 12.60
N ALA A 66 3.60 -3.83 12.64
CA ALA A 66 2.45 -3.54 13.49
C ALA A 66 1.19 -4.31 13.05
N GLY A 67 1.09 -4.60 11.75
CA GLY A 67 -0.14 -5.10 11.14
C GLY A 67 -1.17 -4.00 10.95
N PHE A 68 -2.16 -4.27 10.09
CA PHE A 68 -3.10 -3.25 9.60
C PHE A 68 -3.86 -2.51 10.72
N ILE A 69 -4.41 -3.22 11.70
CA ILE A 69 -5.25 -2.59 12.74
C ILE A 69 -4.42 -1.70 13.64
N ALA A 70 -3.27 -2.18 14.12
CA ALA A 70 -2.41 -1.39 14.99
C ALA A 70 -1.84 -0.17 14.25
N SER A 71 -1.49 -0.30 12.97
CA SER A 71 -1.03 0.86 12.18
C SER A 71 -2.11 1.91 11.95
N CYS A 72 -3.38 1.51 11.82
CA CYS A 72 -4.51 2.44 11.80
C CYS A 72 -4.64 3.21 13.13
N ILE A 73 -4.41 2.53 14.24
CA ILE A 73 -4.44 3.12 15.59
C ILE A 73 -3.28 4.10 15.78
N TYR A 74 -2.04 3.75 15.39
CA TYR A 74 -0.91 4.68 15.42
C TYR A 74 -1.12 5.90 14.50
N SER A 75 -1.84 5.73 13.40
CA SER A 75 -2.12 6.81 12.45
C SER A 75 -3.14 7.80 12.98
N TRP A 76 -4.31 7.32 13.42
CA TRP A 76 -5.44 8.17 13.79
C TRP A 76 -6.34 7.57 14.88
N SER A 77 -5.74 6.79 15.78
CA SER A 77 -6.45 6.08 16.87
C SER A 77 -7.58 5.18 16.35
N TRP A 78 -8.61 4.94 17.17
CA TRP A 78 -9.78 4.16 16.82
C TRP A 78 -10.60 4.74 15.65
N VAL A 79 -10.56 6.07 15.48
CA VAL A 79 -11.16 6.73 14.30
C VAL A 79 -10.47 6.24 13.03
N GLY A 80 -9.13 6.16 13.07
CA GLY A 80 -8.32 5.59 12.00
C GLY A 80 -8.76 4.19 11.62
N VAL A 81 -8.98 3.30 12.58
CA VAL A 81 -9.42 1.92 12.30
C VAL A 81 -10.68 1.90 11.44
N THR A 82 -11.67 2.73 11.78
CA THR A 82 -12.94 2.77 11.04
C THR A 82 -12.73 3.30 9.62
N VAL A 83 -12.06 4.45 9.49
CA VAL A 83 -11.84 5.12 8.21
C VAL A 83 -10.98 4.26 7.27
N PHE A 84 -9.86 3.73 7.77
CA PHE A 84 -8.94 2.92 6.97
C PHE A 84 -9.53 1.57 6.61
N SER A 85 -10.24 0.89 7.52
CA SER A 85 -10.89 -0.38 7.19
C SER A 85 -11.93 -0.20 6.09
N PHE A 86 -12.72 0.89 6.15
CA PHE A 86 -13.69 1.21 5.11
C PHE A 86 -13.00 1.53 3.78
N ALA A 87 -12.00 2.41 3.80
CA ALA A 87 -11.24 2.79 2.60
C ALA A 87 -10.53 1.59 1.97
N TYR A 88 -9.92 0.73 2.79
CA TYR A 88 -9.26 -0.49 2.34
C TYR A 88 -10.28 -1.47 1.72
N GLY A 89 -11.40 -1.75 2.38
CA GLY A 89 -12.46 -2.59 1.80
C GLY A 89 -13.00 -2.04 0.48
N TRP A 90 -13.25 -0.72 0.42
CA TRP A 90 -13.73 -0.04 -0.78
C TRP A 90 -12.73 -0.14 -1.95
N LEU A 91 -11.45 0.17 -1.70
CA LEU A 91 -10.40 0.10 -2.72
C LEU A 91 -10.19 -1.34 -3.21
N GLY A 92 -10.20 -2.31 -2.30
CA GLY A 92 -10.11 -3.73 -2.65
C GLY A 92 -11.25 -4.17 -3.57
N ARG A 93 -12.49 -3.78 -3.24
CA ARG A 93 -13.67 -4.07 -4.07
C ARG A 93 -13.57 -3.42 -5.44
N TYR A 94 -13.09 -2.18 -5.51
CA TYR A 94 -12.89 -1.46 -6.76
C TYR A 94 -11.87 -2.16 -7.67
N LEU A 95 -10.69 -2.49 -7.12
CA LEU A 95 -9.63 -3.21 -7.83
C LEU A 95 -10.11 -4.59 -8.31
N GLN A 96 -10.76 -5.35 -7.43
CA GLN A 96 -11.33 -6.65 -7.77
C GLN A 96 -12.32 -6.52 -8.93
N THR A 97 -13.22 -5.54 -8.90
CA THR A 97 -14.23 -5.34 -9.95
C THR A 97 -13.60 -5.03 -11.30
N ILE A 98 -12.54 -4.22 -11.34
CA ILE A 98 -11.84 -3.88 -12.59
C ILE A 98 -11.14 -5.11 -13.18
N ILE A 99 -10.36 -5.82 -12.38
CA ILE A 99 -9.57 -6.96 -12.84
C ILE A 99 -10.50 -8.11 -13.23
N TYR A 100 -11.54 -8.38 -12.42
CA TYR A 100 -12.49 -9.46 -12.67
C TYR A 100 -13.23 -9.31 -14.01
N ARG A 101 -13.61 -8.08 -14.40
CA ARG A 101 -14.23 -7.80 -15.72
C ARG A 101 -13.35 -8.16 -16.91
N HIS A 102 -12.05 -8.31 -16.70
CA HIS A 102 -11.06 -8.59 -17.75
C HIS A 102 -10.37 -9.94 -17.55
N LEU A 103 -10.72 -10.68 -16.49
CA LEU A 103 -10.06 -11.91 -16.07
C LEU A 103 -10.00 -12.96 -17.19
N TYR A 104 -11.08 -13.09 -17.95
CA TYR A 104 -11.21 -14.07 -19.04
C TYR A 104 -10.98 -13.46 -20.44
N LYS A 105 -10.67 -12.16 -20.54
CA LYS A 105 -10.48 -11.50 -21.84
C LYS A 105 -9.06 -11.66 -22.37
N MET A 106 -8.08 -11.86 -21.49
CA MET A 106 -6.67 -11.94 -21.83
C MET A 106 -5.95 -12.94 -20.92
N PHE A 107 -5.07 -13.76 -21.50
CA PHE A 107 -4.38 -14.85 -20.80
C PHE A 107 -3.58 -14.42 -19.55
N TRP A 108 -3.04 -13.19 -19.53
CA TRP A 108 -2.19 -12.71 -18.44
C TRP A 108 -2.95 -12.12 -17.24
N PHE A 109 -4.26 -11.83 -17.38
CA PHE A 109 -5.03 -11.19 -16.31
C PHE A 109 -5.21 -12.02 -15.03
N PRO A 110 -5.32 -13.37 -15.07
CA PRO A 110 -5.32 -14.18 -13.86
C PRO A 110 -4.05 -14.05 -13.02
N PHE A 111 -2.88 -13.93 -13.67
CA PHE A 111 -1.61 -13.69 -12.97
C PHE A 111 -1.58 -12.30 -12.34
N LEU A 112 -2.06 -11.28 -13.05
CA LEU A 112 -2.20 -9.93 -12.52
C LEU A 112 -3.15 -9.90 -11.31
N TYR A 113 -4.27 -10.63 -11.38
CA TYR A 113 -5.21 -10.77 -10.29
C TYR A 113 -4.54 -11.38 -9.04
N ALA A 114 -3.81 -12.49 -9.21
CA ALA A 114 -3.09 -13.13 -8.12
C ALA A 114 -2.02 -12.19 -7.52
N ALA A 115 -1.25 -11.50 -8.36
CA ALA A 115 -0.23 -10.56 -7.90
C ALA A 115 -0.83 -9.37 -7.12
N VAL A 116 -1.94 -8.80 -7.60
CA VAL A 116 -2.65 -7.71 -6.88
C VAL A 116 -3.25 -8.22 -5.58
N ALA A 117 -3.86 -9.41 -5.57
CA ALA A 117 -4.42 -10.01 -4.37
C ALA A 117 -3.33 -10.30 -3.32
N GLN A 118 -2.17 -10.79 -3.76
CA GLN A 118 -1.00 -11.00 -2.89
C GLN A 118 -0.52 -9.67 -2.29
N ALA A 119 -0.28 -8.65 -3.11
CA ALA A 119 0.13 -7.33 -2.64
C ALA A 119 -0.88 -6.74 -1.65
N TRP A 120 -2.18 -6.95 -1.91
CA TRP A 120 -3.25 -6.55 -1.01
C TRP A 120 -3.10 -7.22 0.36
N CYS A 121 -2.90 -8.55 0.40
CA CYS A 121 -2.68 -9.31 1.63
C CYS A 121 -1.39 -8.93 2.36
N ASP A 122 -0.31 -8.65 1.62
CA ASP A 122 0.97 -8.25 2.20
C ASP A 122 0.84 -6.94 2.98
N PHE A 123 0.10 -5.96 2.44
CA PHE A 123 -0.19 -4.71 3.17
C PHE A 123 -1.01 -4.96 4.43
N PHE A 124 -2.00 -5.87 4.37
CA PHE A 124 -2.80 -6.20 5.55
C PHE A 124 -1.95 -6.82 6.67
N ALA A 125 -1.01 -7.68 6.28
CA ALA A 125 -0.12 -8.37 7.21
C ALA A 125 0.94 -7.43 7.82
N SER A 126 1.55 -6.55 7.03
CA SER A 126 2.60 -5.65 7.52
C SER A 126 2.04 -4.42 8.23
N GLY A 127 0.97 -3.83 7.69
CA GLY A 127 0.43 -2.54 8.13
C GLY A 127 1.36 -1.35 7.89
N ASP A 128 2.48 -1.55 7.20
CA ASP A 128 3.53 -0.55 7.02
C ASP A 128 3.69 -0.17 5.53
N PRO A 129 3.48 1.11 5.17
CA PRO A 129 3.63 1.58 3.80
C PRO A 129 5.03 1.36 3.21
N ARG A 130 6.11 1.52 4.00
CA ARG A 130 7.49 1.33 3.52
C ARG A 130 7.71 -0.12 3.13
N ILE A 131 7.38 -1.05 4.02
CA ILE A 131 7.55 -2.49 3.78
C ILE A 131 6.73 -2.91 2.56
N PHE A 132 5.47 -2.46 2.47
CA PHE A 132 4.59 -2.75 1.35
C PHE A 132 5.14 -2.24 0.01
N LEU A 133 5.55 -0.97 -0.04
CA LEU A 133 6.05 -0.32 -1.24
C LEU A 133 7.34 -1.00 -1.74
N GLN A 134 8.26 -1.33 -0.84
CA GLN A 134 9.52 -1.99 -1.20
C GLN A 134 9.30 -3.45 -1.65
N ALA A 135 8.50 -4.22 -0.91
CA ALA A 135 8.22 -5.62 -1.25
C ALA A 135 7.46 -5.77 -2.57
N ASN A 136 6.56 -4.83 -2.88
CA ASN A 136 5.70 -4.88 -4.07
C ASN A 136 6.15 -3.93 -5.18
N PHE A 137 7.36 -3.38 -5.11
CA PHE A 137 7.87 -2.37 -6.04
C PHE A 137 7.69 -2.76 -7.51
N CYS A 138 8.14 -3.95 -7.89
CA CYS A 138 8.06 -4.44 -9.27
C CYS A 138 6.60 -4.56 -9.75
N VAL A 139 5.69 -5.04 -8.89
CA VAL A 139 4.27 -5.19 -9.23
C VAL A 139 3.62 -3.83 -9.39
N LEU A 140 3.87 -2.91 -8.46
CA LEU A 140 3.33 -1.54 -8.47
C LEU A 140 3.79 -0.75 -9.69
N ILE A 141 5.08 -0.81 -10.05
CA ILE A 141 5.60 -0.16 -11.26
C ILE A 141 5.00 -0.78 -12.51
N SER A 142 4.91 -2.11 -12.57
CA SER A 142 4.35 -2.81 -13.72
C SER A 142 2.88 -2.40 -13.95
N LEU A 143 2.09 -2.31 -12.87
CA LEU A 143 0.72 -1.80 -12.90
C LEU A 143 0.66 -0.34 -13.34
N PHE A 144 1.54 0.51 -12.81
CA PHE A 144 1.60 1.93 -13.19
C PHE A 144 1.90 2.10 -14.68
N LEU A 145 2.93 1.43 -15.20
CA LEU A 145 3.28 1.47 -16.61
C LEU A 145 2.13 0.96 -17.48
N LEU A 146 1.49 -0.15 -17.09
CA LEU A 146 0.34 -0.69 -17.82
C LEU A 146 -0.83 0.31 -17.88
N LEU A 147 -1.13 1.00 -16.78
CA LEU A 147 -2.14 2.06 -16.75
C LEU A 147 -1.78 3.22 -17.67
N VAL A 148 -0.52 3.69 -17.64
CA VAL A 148 -0.04 4.79 -18.50
C VAL A 148 -0.14 4.40 -19.98
N PHE A 149 0.27 3.18 -20.35
CA PHE A 149 0.14 2.70 -21.73
C PHE A 149 -1.33 2.56 -22.15
N CYS A 150 -2.19 2.01 -21.29
CA CYS A 150 -3.62 1.88 -21.59
C CYS A 150 -4.29 3.26 -21.79
N MET A 151 -3.95 4.25 -20.95
CA MET A 151 -4.48 5.61 -21.10
C MET A 151 -4.06 6.27 -22.41
N LYS A 152 -2.78 6.12 -22.81
CA LYS A 152 -2.27 6.62 -24.10
C LYS A 152 -2.98 5.99 -25.30
N ILE A 153 -3.26 4.69 -25.24
CA ILE A 153 -3.97 3.99 -26.32
C ILE A 153 -5.43 4.46 -26.40
N SER A 154 -6.08 4.65 -25.25
CA SER A 154 -7.48 5.11 -25.20
C SER A 154 -7.65 6.53 -25.74
N THR A 155 -6.72 7.45 -25.46
CA THR A 155 -6.80 8.83 -25.98
C THR A 155 -6.54 8.92 -27.47
N ASN A 156 -5.71 8.02 -28.03
CA ASN A 156 -5.43 8.00 -29.47
C ASN A 156 -6.62 7.48 -30.30
N LYS A 157 -7.47 6.62 -29.71
CA LYS A 157 -8.68 6.12 -30.39
C LYS A 157 -9.71 7.23 -30.68
N ASN A 158 -9.75 8.29 -29.87
CA ASN A 158 -10.59 9.47 -30.09
C ASN A 158 -10.09 10.39 -31.23
N TRP A 159 -8.83 10.26 -31.65
CA TRP A 159 -8.29 11.03 -32.78
C TRP A 159 -8.71 10.40 -34.12
N SER A 160 -8.75 9.08 -34.20
CA SER A 160 -9.19 8.35 -35.41
C SER A 160 -10.67 8.54 -35.73
N SER A 161 -11.54 8.74 -34.73
CA SER A 161 -12.98 8.97 -35.00
C SER A 161 -13.25 10.39 -35.51
N LYS A 162 -12.52 11.39 -35.01
CA LYS A 162 -12.63 12.79 -35.49
C LYS A 162 -12.09 12.98 -36.91
N ALA A 163 -11.12 12.19 -37.34
CA ALA A 163 -10.58 12.27 -38.71
C ALA A 163 -11.56 11.74 -39.78
N PHE A 164 -12.55 10.92 -39.39
CA PHE A 164 -13.57 10.40 -40.31
C PHE A 164 -14.80 11.32 -40.45
N GLU A 165 -15.05 12.21 -39.49
CA GLU A 165 -16.14 13.19 -39.53
C GLU A 165 -15.75 14.51 -40.24
N ALA A 166 -14.44 14.74 -40.48
CA ALA A 166 -13.92 15.97 -41.07
C ALA A 166 -13.75 15.94 -42.60
N LYS A 167 -14.48 15.06 -43.31
CA LYS A 167 -14.58 15.08 -44.78
C LYS A 167 -15.98 15.52 -45.22
N PRO A 168 -16.21 16.82 -45.46
CA PRO A 168 -17.18 17.26 -46.46
C PRO A 168 -16.63 17.08 -47.89
#